data_AF-A0A2T7PS17-F1
#
_entry.id   AF-A0A2T7PS17-F1
#
_cell.length_a   1.000
_cell.length_b   1.000
_cell.length_c   1.000
_cell.angle_alpha   90.00
_cell.angle_beta   90.00
_cell.angle_gamma   90.00
#
_symmetry.space_group_name_H-M   'P 1'
#
loop_
_entity.id
_entity.type
_entity.pdbx_description
1 polymer ?
#
loop_
_entity_poly.entity_id
_entity_poly.type
_entity_poly.pdbx_seq_one_letter_code
_entity_poly.pdbx_strand_id
1 'polypeptide(L)'
;MAVDNPSYTEIRDVCAAAGMIVGVENKVYARELDHRDLKVRGRIRIQLKREDGSLLMEQFPDRQSVLLYLGETIPKLKSRAQSQSAQQSASQQAQSAKSQKKKGRR
;
A
#
# COMPACT_ATOMS: atom_id res chain seq x y z
N MET A 1 -12.63 -7.26 5.22
CA MET A 1 -11.24 -7.72 5.39
C MET A 1 -10.31 -6.55 5.17
N ALA A 2 -9.18 -6.48 5.87
CA ALA A 2 -8.18 -5.42 5.71
C ALA A 2 -6.81 -6.05 5.40
N VAL A 3 -5.95 -5.29 4.72
CA VAL A 3 -4.61 -5.72 4.33
C VAL A 3 -3.61 -4.90 5.11
N ASP A 4 -2.50 -5.52 5.51
CA ASP A 4 -1.46 -4.81 6.22
C ASP A 4 -0.62 -3.92 5.29
N ASN A 5 -0.48 -2.65 5.67
CA ASN A 5 0.30 -1.63 4.98
C ASN A 5 0.13 -1.60 3.44
N PRO A 6 -1.09 -1.45 2.88
CA PRO A 6 -1.30 -1.40 1.43
C PRO A 6 -0.70 -0.12 0.83
N SER A 7 0.02 -0.25 -0.29
CA SER A 7 0.56 0.91 -1.04
C SER A 7 -0.45 1.39 -2.08
N TYR A 8 -0.44 2.71 -2.36
CA TYR A 8 -1.23 3.27 -3.46
C TYR A 8 -0.89 2.63 -4.81
N THR A 9 0.35 2.18 -5.01
CA THR A 9 0.80 1.50 -6.24
C THR A 9 0.09 0.15 -6.40
N GLU A 10 -0.01 -0.63 -5.32
CA GLU A 10 -0.67 -1.93 -5.34
C GLU A 10 -2.17 -1.79 -5.60
N ILE A 11 -2.79 -0.81 -4.95
CA ILE A 11 -4.20 -0.48 -5.19
C ILE A 11 -4.40 -0.09 -6.65
N ARG A 12 -3.52 0.75 -7.21
CA ARG A 12 -3.58 1.15 -8.63
C ARG A 12 -3.50 -0.06 -9.54
N ASP A 13 -2.51 -0.92 -9.35
CA ASP A 13 -2.23 -2.03 -10.26
C ASP A 13 -3.33 -3.09 -10.20
N VAL A 14 -3.87 -3.39 -9.01
CA VAL A 14 -5.04 -4.27 -8.87
C VAL A 14 -6.26 -3.66 -9.54
N CYS A 15 -6.53 -2.37 -9.32
CA CYS A 15 -7.68 -1.72 -9.94
C CYS A 15 -7.57 -1.66 -11.45
N ALA A 16 -6.37 -1.38 -11.98
CA ALA A 16 -6.10 -1.35 -13.41
C ALA A 16 -6.23 -2.75 -14.03
N ALA A 17 -5.74 -3.80 -13.35
CA ALA A 17 -5.89 -5.18 -13.78
C ALA A 17 -7.36 -5.64 -13.81
N ALA A 18 -8.19 -5.12 -12.91
CA ALA A 18 -9.64 -5.35 -12.89
C ALA A 18 -10.41 -4.56 -13.96
N GLY A 19 -9.73 -3.74 -14.77
CA GLY A 19 -10.35 -2.94 -15.85
C GLY A 19 -11.05 -1.67 -15.36
N MET A 20 -10.79 -1.22 -14.13
CA MET A 20 -11.31 0.07 -13.65
C MET A 20 -10.55 1.25 -14.28
N ILE A 21 -11.25 2.36 -14.50
CA ILE A 21 -10.61 3.63 -14.85
C ILE A 21 -10.07 4.27 -13.58
N VAL A 22 -8.74 4.41 -13.51
CA VAL A 22 -8.01 4.83 -12.31
C VAL A 22 -7.24 6.12 -12.56
N GLY A 23 -7.35 7.08 -11.63
CA GLY A 23 -6.51 8.27 -11.54
C GLY A 23 -5.68 8.28 -10.26
N VAL A 24 -4.41 8.70 -10.35
CA VAL A 24 -3.51 8.80 -9.19
C VAL A 24 -3.28 10.28 -8.86
N GLU A 25 -3.45 10.64 -7.60
CA GLU A 25 -3.19 11.99 -7.10
C GLU A 25 -2.15 11.99 -5.98
N ASN A 26 -1.31 13.02 -5.97
CA ASN A 26 -0.29 13.23 -4.95
C ASN A 26 -0.88 13.91 -3.70
N LYS A 27 -1.74 13.19 -2.95
CA LYS A 27 -2.40 13.69 -1.74
C LYS A 27 -2.16 12.75 -0.56
N VAL A 28 -2.18 13.33 0.64
CA VAL A 28 -2.04 12.60 1.90
C VAL A 28 -3.39 12.62 2.62
N TYR A 29 -3.76 11.51 3.25
CA TYR A 29 -4.98 11.45 4.05
C TYR A 29 -4.82 12.26 5.35
N ALA A 30 -5.86 13.01 5.72
CA ALA A 30 -5.77 14.02 6.77
C ALA A 30 -5.47 13.45 8.17
N ARG A 31 -5.74 12.16 8.41
CA ARG A 31 -5.47 11.50 9.71
C ARG A 31 -4.13 10.77 9.76
N GLU A 32 -3.34 10.79 8.68
CA GLU A 32 -1.99 10.23 8.69
C GLU A 32 -1.08 11.06 9.60
N LEU A 33 -0.26 10.41 10.43
CA LEU A 33 0.59 11.12 11.39
C LEU A 33 1.84 11.72 10.72
N ASP A 34 2.44 10.99 9.79
CA ASP A 34 3.66 11.43 9.09
C ASP A 34 3.37 11.85 7.65
N HIS A 35 2.94 13.10 7.47
CA HIS A 35 2.61 13.63 6.15
C HIS A 35 3.81 13.76 5.18
N ARG A 36 5.04 13.54 5.66
CA ARG A 36 6.26 13.61 4.84
C ARG A 36 6.65 12.25 4.29
N ASP A 37 6.16 11.16 4.89
CA ASP A 37 6.45 9.82 4.39
C ASP A 37 5.82 9.64 3.01
N LEU A 38 6.64 9.21 2.06
CA LEU A 38 6.23 8.91 0.70
C LEU A 38 5.31 7.69 0.63
N LYS A 39 5.31 6.82 1.65
CA LYS A 39 4.49 5.62 1.71
C LYS A 39 3.01 5.92 1.99
N VAL A 40 2.71 6.93 2.80
CA VAL A 40 1.33 7.34 3.12
C VAL A 40 0.75 8.34 2.11
N ARG A 41 1.55 8.70 1.12
CA ARG A 41 1.23 9.65 0.07
C ARG A 41 0.71 8.92 -1.16
N GLY A 42 -0.48 9.31 -1.61
CA GLY A 42 -1.14 8.76 -2.78
C GLY A 42 -2.64 8.64 -2.55
N ARG A 43 -3.44 9.17 -3.49
CA ARG A 43 -4.89 9.02 -3.51
C ARG A 43 -5.33 8.44 -4.84
N ILE A 44 -6.06 7.33 -4.77
CA ILE A 44 -6.62 6.66 -5.95
C ILE A 44 -8.05 7.15 -6.18
N ARG A 45 -8.31 7.61 -7.41
CA ARG A 45 -9.65 7.94 -7.91
C ARG A 45 -10.11 6.85 -8.84
N ILE A 46 -11.35 6.41 -8.65
CA ILE A 46 -11.97 5.33 -9.43
C ILE A 46 -13.28 5.85 -9.98
N GLN A 47 -13.52 5.58 -11.26
CA GLN A 47 -14.83 5.81 -11.87
C GLN A 47 -15.73 4.61 -11.63
N LEU A 48 -16.81 4.81 -10.85
CA LEU A 48 -17.82 3.77 -10.60
C LEU A 48 -19.01 3.87 -11.55
N LYS A 49 -19.37 5.10 -11.94
CA LYS A 49 -20.53 5.39 -12.78
C LYS A 49 -20.10 6.10 -14.05
N ARG A 50 -20.85 5.85 -15.12
CA ARG A 50 -20.76 6.60 -16.38
C ARG A 50 -21.50 7.93 -16.23
N GLU A 51 -21.36 8.78 -17.24
CA GLU A 51 -22.03 10.08 -17.33
C GLU A 51 -23.56 9.97 -17.28
N ASP A 52 -24.12 8.85 -17.75
CA ASP A 52 -25.56 8.53 -17.74
C ASP A 52 -26.06 8.01 -16.38
N GLY A 53 -25.17 7.88 -15.39
CA GLY A 53 -25.49 7.36 -14.05
C GLY A 53 -25.52 5.84 -13.94
N SER A 54 -25.35 5.10 -15.05
CA SER A 54 -25.21 3.65 -15.03
C SER A 54 -23.88 3.21 -14.42
N LEU A 55 -23.84 2.00 -13.87
CA LEU A 55 -22.61 1.42 -13.33
C LEU A 55 -21.63 1.10 -14.47
N LEU A 56 -20.35 1.43 -14.28
CA LEU A 56 -19.30 1.09 -15.24
C LEU A 56 -19.10 -0.43 -15.27
N MET A 57 -19.14 -1.07 -14.10
CA MET A 57 -19.04 -2.51 -13.93
C MET A 57 -20.02 -3.00 -12.85
N GLU A 58 -20.86 -3.97 -13.21
CA GLU A 58 -21.90 -4.51 -12.32
C GLU A 58 -21.32 -5.24 -11.10
N GLN A 59 -20.12 -5.81 -11.23
CA GLN A 59 -19.37 -6.43 -10.13
C GLN A 59 -18.92 -5.43 -9.05
N PHE A 60 -18.90 -4.13 -9.37
CA PHE A 60 -18.48 -3.05 -8.47
C PHE A 60 -19.57 -1.97 -8.35
N PRO A 61 -20.72 -2.28 -7.69
CA PRO A 61 -21.81 -1.32 -7.57
C PRO A 61 -21.46 -0.14 -6.65
N ASP A 62 -20.66 -0.39 -5.61
CA ASP A 62 -20.39 0.56 -4.54
C ASP A 62 -18.90 0.68 -4.23
N ARG A 63 -18.53 1.73 -3.49
CA ARG A 63 -17.15 1.90 -3.00
C ARG A 63 -16.72 0.76 -2.07
N GLN A 64 -17.66 0.19 -1.31
CA GLN A 64 -17.37 -0.90 -0.39
C GLN A 64 -16.99 -2.19 -1.11
N SER A 65 -17.65 -2.53 -2.22
CA SER A 65 -17.30 -3.75 -2.98
C SER A 65 -15.89 -3.67 -3.56
N VAL A 66 -15.48 -2.48 -4.03
CA VAL A 66 -14.10 -2.23 -4.46
C VAL A 66 -13.10 -2.42 -3.30
N LEU A 67 -13.39 -1.87 -2.12
CA LEU A 67 -12.51 -2.01 -0.96
C LEU A 67 -12.38 -3.47 -0.50
N LEU A 68 -13.47 -4.25 -0.54
CA LEU A 68 -13.44 -5.68 -0.21
C LEU A 68 -12.61 -6.46 -1.23
N TYR A 69 -12.81 -6.19 -2.52
CA TYR A 69 -12.04 -6.81 -3.59
C TYR A 69 -10.54 -6.54 -3.45
N LEU A 70 -10.15 -5.30 -3.15
CA LEU A 70 -8.76 -4.94 -2.85
C LEU A 70 -8.23 -5.72 -1.65
N GLY A 71 -9.06 -5.86 -0.61
CA GLY A 71 -8.75 -6.63 0.59
C GLY A 71 -8.40 -8.09 0.31
N GLU A 72 -9.05 -8.69 -0.68
CA GLU A 72 -8.85 -10.10 -1.05
C GLU A 72 -7.75 -10.33 -2.08
N THR A 73 -7.41 -9.32 -2.88
CA THR A 73 -6.50 -9.44 -4.03
C THR A 73 -5.10 -8.93 -3.76
N ILE A 74 -4.94 -7.84 -3.00
CA ILE A 74 -3.61 -7.30 -2.66
C ILE A 74 -2.71 -8.35 -1.97
N PRO A 75 -3.19 -9.16 -1.00
CA PRO A 75 -2.36 -10.19 -0.36
C PRO A 75 -1.87 -11.27 -1.34
N LYS A 76 -2.57 -11.47 -2.47
CA LYS A 76 -2.25 -12.47 -3.50
C LYS A 76 -1.26 -11.95 -4.54
N LEU A 77 -0.83 -10.68 -4.46
CA LEU A 77 0.14 -10.10 -5.38
C LEU A 77 1.51 -10.78 -5.25
N LYS A 78 2.13 -11.10 -6.40
CA LYS A 78 3.47 -11.69 -6.44
C LYS A 78 4.54 -10.81 -5.77
N SER A 79 4.39 -9.49 -5.87
CA SER A 79 5.28 -8.51 -5.22
C SER A 79 5.33 -8.69 -3.70
N ARG A 80 4.21 -9.05 -3.07
CA ARG A 80 4.14 -9.33 -1.63
C ARG A 80 4.82 -10.64 -1.26
N ALA A 81 4.63 -11.70 -2.05
CA ALA A 81 5.26 -13.00 -1.82
C ALA A 81 6.80 -12.92 -1.86
N GLN A 82 7.37 -12.05 -2.69
CA GLN A 82 8.82 -11.85 -2.79
C GLN A 82 9.41 -10.99 -1.66
N SER A 83 8.63 -10.08 -1.07
CA SER A 83 9.10 -9.25 0.04
C SER A 83 9.35 -10.04 1.33
N GLN A 84 8.56 -11.09 1.59
CA GLN A 84 8.77 -11.97 2.75
C GLN A 84 10.06 -12.78 2.69
N SER A 85 10.55 -13.15 1.50
CA SER A 85 11.82 -13.87 1.37
C SER A 85 13.05 -12.96 1.50
N ALA A 86 12.94 -11.68 1.13
CA ALA A 86 14.03 -10.71 1.27
C ALA A 86 14.22 -10.18 2.71
N GLN A 87 13.15 -10.17 3.54
CA GLN A 87 13.23 -9.65 4.91
C GLN A 87 13.94 -10.60 5.90
N GLN A 88 14.19 -11.86 5.55
CA GLN A 88 14.98 -12.77 6.39
C GLN A 88 16.48 -12.46 6.41
N SER A 89 17.00 -11.67 5.45
CA SER A 89 18.42 -11.32 5.39
C SER A 89 18.77 -9.99 6.07
N ALA A 90 17.79 -9.13 6.38
CA ALA A 90 18.05 -7.79 6.93
C ALA A 90 17.92 -7.71 8.46
N SER A 91 17.43 -8.76 9.14
CA SER A 91 17.19 -8.76 10.58
C SER A 91 18.37 -9.24 11.45
N GLN A 92 19.53 -9.60 10.87
CA GLN A 92 20.70 -10.07 11.63
C GLN A 92 21.79 -9.02 11.88
N GLN A 93 21.71 -7.80 11.33
CA GLN A 93 22.80 -6.80 11.45
C GLN A 93 22.44 -5.56 12.29
N ALA A 94 21.63 -5.71 13.34
CA ALA A 94 21.26 -4.61 14.24
C ALA A 94 21.40 -4.93 15.74
N GLN A 95 22.16 -5.96 16.12
CA GLN A 95 22.40 -6.32 17.52
C GLN A 95 23.86 -6.67 17.83
N SER A 96 24.79 -5.74 17.58
CA SER A 96 26.16 -5.89 18.11
C SER A 96 26.89 -4.54 18.23
N ALA A 97 26.32 -3.60 18.98
CA ALA A 97 27.08 -2.44 19.45
C ALA A 97 26.53 -1.91 20.79
N LYS A 98 26.62 -2.72 21.85
CA LYS A 98 26.56 -2.24 23.23
C LYS A 98 27.80 -2.69 24.00
N SER A 99 28.44 -1.71 24.63
CA SER A 99 29.45 -1.77 25.69
C SER A 99 30.87 -2.18 25.31
N GLN A 100 31.78 -1.20 25.23
CA GLN A 100 33.02 -1.26 26.03
C GLN A 100 33.56 0.14 26.33
N LYS A 101 33.66 0.41 27.63
CA LYS A 101 34.19 1.61 28.28
C LYS A 101 35.61 1.28 28.73
N LYS A 102 36.66 1.96 28.22
CA LYS A 102 37.85 2.39 28.99
C LYS A 102 38.95 3.12 28.18
N LYS A 103 39.35 4.27 28.73
CA LYS A 103 40.72 4.71 29.09
C LYS A 103 41.63 5.35 28.00
N GLY A 104 41.57 6.69 27.98
CA GLY A 104 42.68 7.65 28.04
C GLY A 104 43.96 7.47 27.21
N ARG A 105 44.24 8.45 26.34
CA ARG A 105 45.59 8.98 26.05
C ARG A 105 45.47 10.38 25.42
N ARG A 106 45.75 11.42 26.20
CA ARG A 106 46.22 12.74 25.76
C ARG A 106 47.40 13.08 26.66
#